data_AF-A0A9D4L1M4-F1
#
_entry.id   AF-A0A9D4L1M4-F1
#
_cell.length_a   1.000
_cell.length_b   1.000
_cell.length_c   1.000
_cell.angle_alpha   90.00
_cell.angle_beta   90.00
_cell.angle_gamma   90.00
#
_symmetry.space_group_name_H-M   'P 1'
#
loop_
_entity.id
_entity.type
_entity.pdbx_description
1 polymer ?
#
loop_
_entity_poly.entity_id
_entity_poly.type
_entity_poly.pdbx_seq_one_letter_code
_entity_poly.pdbx_strand_id
1 'polypeptide(L)'
;MDEWMDGWMDGWMDGWMDGWMDGWMDGWMDGWMDGWMDGWMDGWMDGWMDGWMDGWMDGWMDGWMDGWMDGWMDGWMDGWMDGWMDGWMDGWMDGWMDGWMDGWMDGWIDR
;
A
#
# COMPACT_ATOMS: atom_id res chain seq x y z
N MET A 1 47.95 -36.62 53.17
CA MET A 1 47.48 -35.22 53.15
C MET A 1 47.34 -34.75 51.72
N ASP A 2 48.16 -35.30 50.82
CA ASP A 2 48.21 -34.99 49.39
C ASP A 2 46.96 -35.50 48.63
N GLU A 3 46.53 -36.75 48.81
CA GLU A 3 45.34 -37.31 48.10
C GLU A 3 44.02 -36.54 48.34
N TRP A 4 43.86 -35.92 49.51
CA TRP A 4 42.65 -35.16 49.84
C TRP A 4 42.68 -33.75 49.25
N MET A 5 43.86 -33.15 49.10
CA MET A 5 44.02 -31.88 48.39
C MET A 5 43.90 -32.09 46.88
N ASP A 6 44.47 -33.18 46.35
CA ASP A 6 44.42 -33.52 44.94
C ASP A 6 42.97 -33.79 44.50
N GLY A 7 42.23 -34.64 45.23
CA GLY A 7 40.83 -34.92 44.90
C GLY A 7 39.89 -33.71 45.05
N TRP A 8 40.24 -32.74 45.91
CA TRP A 8 39.46 -31.51 46.07
C TRP A 8 39.79 -30.47 44.99
N MET A 9 41.06 -30.38 44.57
CA MET A 9 41.45 -29.54 43.43
C MET A 9 40.89 -30.08 42.12
N ASP A 10 40.96 -31.39 41.89
CA ASP A 10 40.44 -32.03 40.67
C ASP A 10 38.91 -31.84 40.57
N GLY A 11 38.18 -32.16 41.65
CA GLY A 11 36.72 -32.00 41.65
C GLY A 11 36.25 -30.53 41.51
N TRP A 12 37.05 -29.57 41.99
CA TRP A 12 36.74 -28.15 41.83
C TRP A 12 37.11 -27.63 40.44
N MET A 13 38.23 -28.09 39.86
CA MET A 13 38.61 -27.76 38.48
C MET A 13 37.62 -28.35 37.47
N ASP A 14 37.26 -29.62 37.61
CA ASP A 14 36.33 -30.29 36.69
C ASP A 14 34.94 -29.67 36.79
N GLY A 15 34.42 -29.50 38.01
CA GLY A 15 33.08 -28.90 38.20
C GLY A 15 33.00 -27.43 37.74
N TRP A 16 34.08 -26.68 37.86
CA TRP A 16 34.14 -25.29 37.38
C TRP A 16 34.35 -25.20 35.87
N MET A 17 35.22 -26.04 35.29
CA MET A 17 35.40 -26.09 33.83
C MET A 17 34.11 -26.56 33.15
N ASP A 18 33.51 -27.67 33.57
CA ASP A 18 32.30 -28.20 32.96
C ASP A 18 31.14 -27.20 33.12
N GLY A 19 30.88 -26.73 34.34
CA GLY A 19 29.77 -25.82 34.60
C GLY A 19 29.90 -24.46 33.92
N TRP A 20 31.12 -23.94 33.78
CA TRP A 20 31.35 -22.67 33.10
C TRP A 20 31.36 -22.83 31.58
N MET A 21 31.95 -23.90 31.07
CA MET A 21 32.07 -24.14 29.64
C MET A 21 30.71 -24.52 29.03
N ASP A 22 29.95 -25.40 29.69
CA ASP A 22 28.60 -25.77 29.26
C ASP A 22 27.63 -24.59 29.40
N GLY A 23 27.62 -23.93 30.57
CA GLY A 23 26.71 -22.81 30.81
C GLY A 23 26.97 -21.60 29.91
N TRP A 24 28.24 -21.35 29.56
CA TRP A 24 28.61 -20.26 28.65
C TRP A 24 28.40 -20.63 27.19
N MET A 25 28.75 -21.85 26.76
CA MET A 25 28.47 -22.30 25.39
C MET A 25 26.98 -22.34 25.14
N ASP A 26 26.20 -23.01 25.98
CA ASP A 26 24.76 -23.15 25.77
C ASP A 26 24.07 -21.80 25.84
N GLY A 27 24.33 -21.00 26.89
CA GLY A 27 23.68 -19.70 27.06
C GLY A 27 24.04 -18.67 25.98
N TRP A 28 25.28 -18.67 25.49
CA TRP A 28 25.70 -17.76 24.43
C TRP A 28 25.24 -18.24 23.06
N MET A 29 25.33 -19.53 22.79
CA MET A 29 24.96 -20.12 21.50
C MET A 29 23.43 -20.07 21.33
N ASP A 30 22.65 -20.46 22.33
CA ASP A 30 21.18 -20.37 22.28
C ASP A 30 20.73 -18.90 22.23
N GLY A 31 21.23 -18.05 23.14
CA GLY A 31 20.79 -16.66 23.22
C GLY A 31 21.15 -15.82 21.99
N TRP A 32 22.32 -16.07 21.38
CA TRP A 32 22.72 -15.36 20.17
C TRP A 32 22.04 -15.92 18.94
N MET A 33 21.88 -17.24 18.84
CA MET A 33 21.26 -17.89 17.69
C MET A 33 19.76 -17.60 17.66
N ASP A 34 19.04 -17.75 18.78
CA ASP A 34 17.62 -17.43 18.88
C ASP A 34 17.39 -15.92 18.68
N GLY A 35 18.12 -15.06 19.40
CA GLY A 35 17.92 -13.62 19.34
C GLY A 35 18.25 -13.01 17.97
N TRP A 36 19.26 -13.54 17.27
CA TRP A 36 19.61 -13.06 15.94
C TRP A 36 18.69 -13.65 14.86
N MET A 37 18.32 -14.93 14.98
CA MET A 37 17.48 -15.59 14.00
C MET A 37 16.04 -15.09 14.09
N ASP A 38 15.46 -14.98 15.28
CA ASP A 38 14.11 -14.43 15.50
C ASP A 38 14.07 -12.94 15.15
N GLY A 39 14.99 -12.15 15.71
CA GLY A 39 14.99 -10.70 15.48
C GLY A 39 15.23 -10.30 14.02
N TRP A 40 16.03 -11.07 13.27
CA TRP A 40 16.28 -10.80 11.86
C TRP A 40 15.19 -11.37 10.96
N MET A 41 14.69 -12.59 11.22
CA MET A 41 13.56 -13.14 10.44
C MET A 41 12.32 -12.30 10.67
N ASP A 42 11.90 -12.05 11.91
CA ASP A 42 10.66 -11.32 12.19
C ASP A 42 10.77 -9.88 11.69
N GLY A 43 11.86 -9.17 12.02
CA GLY A 43 12.02 -7.78 11.63
C GLY A 43 12.12 -7.57 10.11
N TRP A 44 12.77 -8.49 9.39
CA TRP A 44 12.88 -8.39 7.94
C TRP A 44 11.63 -8.88 7.23
N MET A 45 11.02 -9.95 7.70
CA MET A 45 9.83 -10.54 7.09
C MET A 45 8.60 -9.66 7.32
N ASP A 46 8.39 -9.17 8.54
CA ASP A 46 7.28 -8.25 8.86
C ASP A 46 7.50 -6.90 8.17
N GLY A 47 8.69 -6.29 8.29
CA GLY A 47 8.97 -4.99 7.70
C GLY A 47 8.90 -4.98 6.17
N TRP A 48 9.29 -6.08 5.52
CA TRP A 48 9.21 -6.20 4.06
C TRP A 48 7.81 -6.61 3.59
N MET A 49 7.11 -7.54 4.26
CA MET A 49 5.73 -7.87 3.92
C MET A 49 4.83 -6.66 4.13
N ASP A 50 4.82 -6.04 5.32
CA ASP A 50 3.92 -4.93 5.62
C ASP A 50 4.24 -3.73 4.73
N GLY A 51 5.50 -3.32 4.64
CA GLY A 51 5.89 -2.15 3.85
C GLY A 51 5.64 -2.31 2.35
N TRP A 52 5.82 -3.50 1.80
CA TRP A 52 5.58 -3.76 0.37
C TRP A 52 4.09 -4.00 0.08
N MET A 53 3.41 -4.75 0.94
CA MET A 53 2.00 -5.10 0.75
C MET A 53 1.10 -3.89 0.98
N ASP A 54 1.31 -3.12 2.06
CA ASP A 54 0.55 -1.89 2.32
C ASP A 54 0.88 -0.81 1.31
N GLY A 55 2.18 -0.55 1.06
CA GLY A 55 2.59 0.50 0.14
C GLY A 55 2.16 0.25 -1.32
N TRP A 56 2.13 -1.02 -1.74
CA TRP A 56 1.70 -1.38 -3.09
C TRP A 56 0.18 -1.52 -3.20
N MET A 57 -0.51 -2.13 -2.23
CA MET A 57 -1.98 -2.18 -2.23
C MET A 57 -2.56 -0.78 -2.12
N ASP A 58 -2.17 0.02 -1.12
CA ASP A 58 -2.76 1.34 -0.91
C ASP A 58 -2.42 2.27 -2.08
N GLY A 59 -1.15 2.34 -2.48
CA GLY A 59 -0.73 3.22 -3.56
C GLY A 59 -1.34 2.87 -4.93
N TRP A 60 -1.52 1.58 -5.22
CA TRP A 60 -2.12 1.14 -6.48
C TRP A 60 -3.65 1.22 -6.44
N MET A 61 -4.27 0.82 -5.33
CA MET A 61 -5.71 0.81 -5.17
C MET A 61 -6.28 2.22 -5.07
N ASP A 62 -5.68 3.11 -4.26
CA ASP A 62 -6.10 4.51 -4.16
C ASP A 62 -5.79 5.25 -5.47
N GLY A 63 -4.56 5.14 -5.98
CA GLY A 63 -4.16 5.85 -7.20
C GLY A 63 -4.96 5.43 -8.44
N TRP A 64 -5.35 4.16 -8.53
CA TRP A 64 -6.14 3.65 -9.65
C TRP A 64 -7.64 3.87 -9.45
N MET A 65 -8.19 3.63 -8.25
CA MET A 65 -9.60 3.93 -7.99
C MET A 65 -9.87 5.43 -8.10
N ASP A 66 -9.13 6.28 -7.40
CA ASP A 66 -9.39 7.73 -7.40
C ASP A 66 -9.13 8.30 -8.80
N GLY A 67 -7.98 8.00 -9.40
CA GLY A 67 -7.64 8.55 -10.72
C GLY A 67 -8.56 8.09 -11.85
N TRP A 68 -9.04 6.85 -11.82
CA TRP A 68 -9.95 6.33 -12.84
C TRP A 68 -11.40 6.73 -12.57
N MET A 69 -11.84 6.69 -11.31
CA MET A 69 -13.21 7.00 -10.94
C MET A 69 -13.48 8.50 -11.06
N ASP A 70 -12.57 9.37 -10.59
CA ASP A 70 -12.70 10.82 -10.74
C ASP A 70 -12.55 11.21 -12.21
N GLY A 71 -11.51 10.72 -12.90
CA GLY A 71 -11.28 11.06 -14.30
C GLY A 71 -12.40 10.60 -15.25
N TRP A 72 -13.04 9.47 -14.93
CA TRP A 72 -14.16 8.95 -15.73
C TRP A 72 -15.50 9.59 -15.33
N MET A 73 -15.78 9.82 -14.04
CA MET A 73 -16.99 10.53 -13.62
C MET A 73 -16.97 11.96 -14.10
N ASP A 74 -15.89 12.72 -13.85
CA ASP A 74 -15.80 14.13 -14.23
C ASP A 74 -15.82 14.26 -15.75
N GLY A 75 -14.98 13.51 -16.46
CA GLY A 75 -14.90 13.58 -17.92
C GLY A 75 -16.20 13.16 -18.63
N TRP A 76 -16.94 12.21 -18.06
CA TRP A 76 -18.20 11.75 -18.64
C TRP A 76 -19.38 12.63 -18.23
N MET A 77 -19.47 13.06 -16.96
CA MET A 77 -20.53 13.99 -16.52
C MET A 77 -20.38 15.34 -17.20
N ASP A 78 -19.18 15.94 -17.18
CA ASP A 78 -18.97 17.27 -17.76
C ASP A 78 -19.15 17.20 -19.28
N GLY A 79 -18.50 16.23 -19.95
CA GLY A 79 -18.61 16.10 -21.40
C GLY A 79 -20.03 15.79 -21.89
N TRP A 80 -20.82 15.04 -21.12
CA TRP A 80 -22.20 14.71 -21.48
C TRP A 80 -23.19 15.81 -21.09
N MET A 81 -23.07 16.43 -19.91
CA MET A 81 -23.91 17.56 -19.51
C MET A 81 -23.65 18.77 -20.40
N ASP A 82 -22.40 19.16 -20.61
CA ASP A 82 -22.05 20.32 -21.42
C ASP A 82 -22.44 20.07 -22.88
N GLY A 83 -22.04 18.92 -23.44
CA GLY A 83 -22.36 18.58 -24.83
C GLY A 83 -23.86 18.45 -25.11
N TRP A 84 -24.65 17.97 -24.14
CA TRP A 84 -26.10 17.85 -24.29
C TRP A 84 -26.83 19.16 -24.01
N MET A 85 -26.44 19.93 -22.99
CA MET A 85 -27.02 21.25 -22.73
C MET A 85 -26.71 22.22 -23.86
N ASP A 86 -25.45 22.34 -24.29
CA ASP A 86 -25.05 23.25 -25.34
C ASP A 86 -25.66 22.82 -26.68
N GLY A 87 -25.52 21.54 -27.04
CA GLY A 87 -26.05 21.05 -28.31
C GLY A 87 -27.59 21.12 -28.42
N TRP A 88 -28.30 20.94 -27.30
CA TRP A 88 -29.76 21.04 -27.28
C TRP A 88 -30.26 22.47 -27.16
N MET A 89 -29.63 23.32 -26.33
CA MET A 89 -29.98 24.75 -26.26
C MET A 89 -29.68 25.45 -27.57
N ASP A 90 -28.48 25.30 -28.13
CA ASP A 90 -28.08 25.97 -29.36
C ASP A 90 -28.89 25.42 -30.53
N GLY A 91 -28.98 24.10 -30.69
CA GLY A 91 -29.73 23.50 -31.80
C GLY A 91 -31.24 23.79 -31.77
N TRP A 92 -31.83 23.90 -30.58
CA TRP A 92 -33.26 24.21 -30.44
C TRP A 92 -33.54 25.70 -30.53
N MET A 93 -32.70 26.57 -29.93
CA MET A 93 -32.84 28.02 -30.05
C MET A 93 -32.60 28.46 -31.49
N ASP A 94 -31.52 28.02 -32.13
CA ASP A 94 -31.18 28.40 -33.50
C ASP A 94 -32.21 27.84 -34.48
N GLY A 95 -32.52 26.54 -34.39
CA GLY A 95 -33.49 25.92 -35.29
C GLY A 95 -34.91 26.47 -35.15
N TRP A 96 -35.31 26.89 -33.95
CA TRP A 96 -36.62 27.51 -33.73
C TRP A 96 -36.63 29.00 -34.12
N MET A 97 -35.59 29.76 -33.80
CA MET A 97 -35.49 31.16 -34.22
C MET A 97 -35.38 31.29 -35.74
N ASP A 98 -34.52 30.50 -36.38
CA ASP A 98 -34.31 30.54 -37.83
C ASP A 98 -35.56 30.03 -38.56
N GLY A 99 -36.11 28.88 -38.15
CA GLY A 99 -37.30 28.32 -38.78
C GLY A 99 -38.55 29.20 -38.61
N TRP A 100 -38.66 29.91 -37.49
CA TRP A 100 -39.77 30.85 -37.27
C TRP A 100 -39.55 32.18 -37.98
N MET A 101 -38.32 32.72 -38.01
CA MET A 101 -38.00 33.92 -38.78
C MET A 101 -38.18 33.71 -40.28
N ASP A 102 -37.64 32.61 -40.83
CA ASP A 102 -37.72 32.30 -42.26
C ASP A 102 -39.17 32.02 -42.68
N GLY A 103 -39.88 31.17 -41.93
CA GLY A 103 -41.28 30.85 -42.24
C GLY A 103 -42.22 32.06 -42.10
N TRP A 104 -41.91 33.00 -41.21
CA TRP A 104 -42.69 34.23 -41.07
C TRP A 104 -42.31 35.26 -42.13
N MET A 105 -41.03 35.43 -42.48
CA MET A 105 -40.63 36.33 -43.56
C MET A 105 -41.16 35.86 -44.92
N ASP A 106 -41.06 34.57 -45.25
CA ASP A 106 -41.53 34.02 -46.52
C ASP A 106 -43.06 34.13 -46.64
N GLY A 107 -43.79 33.82 -45.56
CA GLY A 107 -45.26 33.92 -45.54
C GLY A 107 -45.80 35.36 -45.59
N TRP A 108 -44.98 36.36 -45.26
CA TRP A 108 -45.33 37.78 -45.38
C TRP A 108 -44.93 38.39 -46.73
N ILE A 109 -43.88 37.88 -47.38
CA ILE A 109 -43.42 38.33 -48.70
C ILE A 109 -44.29 37.73 -49.83
N ASP A 110 -44.82 36.52 -49.65
CA ASP A 110 -45.70 35.84 -50.61
C ASP A 110 -47.18 36.29 -50.55
N ARG A 111 -47.47 37.42 -49.88
CA ARG A 111 -48.81 38.03 -49.78
C ARG A 111 -48.86 39.43 -50.36
#